data_AF-A0A7V3BXP4-F1
#
_entry.id   AF-A0A7V3BXP4-F1
#
_cell.length_a   1.000
_cell.length_b   1.000
_cell.length_c   1.000
_cell.angle_alpha   90.00
_cell.angle_beta   90.00
_cell.angle_gamma   90.00
#
_symmetry.space_group_name_H-M   'P 1'
#
loop_
_entity.id
_entity.type
_entity.pdbx_description
1 polymer ?
#
loop_
_entity_poly.entity_id
_entity_poly.type
_entity_poly.pdbx_seq_one_letter_code
_entity_poly.pdbx_strand_id
1 'polypeptide(L)'
;MRRMRIQGMTCEGCNETVAEALTAAGASEVRADFEAGQATFDPGPATEASLAIAVEQAGYRVVGIEDASEPLAGPDHRRGPAPSAGYDLLIVGSGAAAFAAGIRARDLGASVALCEANTIGGTCVNVGCVPSKAMLAAADAYHRARESRFPGAPTSAGPLDLASLVRAKDELVDEMRADKYERLADAYGFTLLCGRGRFAGPESFLCEGEEIRADAYVIATGASPALPPIPGLEESGYLTSTTALELQDLPGSIAVIGANAIGLEMGQLFLHLGSRVTFLEALPRIAPFEEPEVSEAVATVLREEGAEVHAGVRVSRVERAGERRAVVFERDGTEERVEADRVLVATGRRPNTRGLGLEAAGVELTDRGAVKVDELLRTTNPRIWAAGDVTGAPQFVYVAAAQGSLVADNAIGGARRALDLRALPRITFTAPQIASVGMGTDEAEAAGLSVDSRVLDLSVVPRALVNRDTRGLVKLIADGRSGRVLGVHMVAEAAGEVILAGVYAVKHGMTVAEIAETWAPYLTMAEGIKLAAQTFTRDVSRLSCCAA
;
A
#
# COMPACT_ATOMS: atom_id res chain seq x y z
N MET A 1 -17.40 22.35 -25.82
CA MET A 1 -16.70 21.64 -24.73
C MET A 1 -16.25 20.28 -25.25
N ARG A 2 -14.97 19.97 -25.09
CA ARG A 2 -14.35 18.69 -25.41
C ARG A 2 -14.05 17.91 -24.14
N ARG A 3 -13.88 16.60 -24.30
CA ARG A 3 -13.45 15.66 -23.27
C ARG A 3 -12.22 14.93 -23.77
N MET A 4 -11.17 14.87 -22.96
CA MET A 4 -9.94 14.12 -23.23
C MET A 4 -9.82 12.99 -22.22
N ARG A 5 -9.58 11.77 -22.72
CA ARG A 5 -9.27 10.59 -21.88
C ARG A 5 -7.78 10.50 -21.66
N ILE A 6 -7.37 10.33 -20.42
CA ILE A 6 -6.01 10.50 -19.95
C ILE A 6 -5.65 9.33 -19.04
N GLN A 7 -4.67 8.53 -19.47
CA GLN A 7 -4.04 7.49 -18.67
C GLN A 7 -2.89 8.08 -17.85
N GLY A 8 -2.62 7.47 -16.69
CA GLY A 8 -1.59 7.94 -15.75
C GLY A 8 -2.09 8.92 -14.69
N MET A 9 -3.35 9.37 -14.76
CA MET A 9 -3.97 10.11 -13.67
C MET A 9 -4.29 9.12 -12.52
N THR A 10 -3.59 9.23 -11.41
CA THR A 10 -3.69 8.25 -10.31
C THR A 10 -3.92 8.86 -8.93
N CYS A 11 -3.98 10.19 -8.84
CA CYS A 11 -4.24 10.91 -7.60
C CYS A 11 -4.95 12.25 -7.87
N GLU A 12 -5.46 12.86 -6.80
CA GLU A 12 -6.14 14.16 -6.85
C GLU A 12 -5.26 15.28 -7.41
N GLY A 13 -3.95 15.26 -7.13
CA GLY A 13 -2.99 16.18 -7.72
C GLY A 13 -2.86 16.07 -9.24
N CYS A 14 -3.19 14.90 -9.84
CA CYS A 14 -3.24 14.77 -11.29
C CYS A 14 -4.31 15.69 -11.89
N ASN A 15 -5.39 16.01 -11.16
CA ASN A 15 -6.39 16.96 -11.64
C ASN A 15 -5.77 18.34 -11.87
N GLU A 16 -4.98 18.80 -10.90
CA GLU A 16 -4.32 20.10 -10.97
C GLU A 16 -3.29 20.12 -12.10
N THR A 17 -2.39 19.14 -12.16
CA THR A 17 -1.34 19.08 -13.20
C THR A 17 -1.94 19.04 -14.62
N VAL A 18 -2.96 18.22 -14.85
CA VAL A 18 -3.64 18.14 -16.15
C VAL A 18 -4.40 19.44 -16.44
N ALA A 19 -5.07 20.03 -15.45
CA ALA A 19 -5.79 21.28 -15.64
C ALA A 19 -4.84 22.43 -15.97
N GLU A 20 -3.69 22.52 -15.30
CA GLU A 20 -2.64 23.49 -15.56
C GLU A 20 -2.03 23.30 -16.95
N ALA A 21 -1.71 22.07 -17.35
CA ALA A 21 -1.16 21.77 -18.68
C ALA A 21 -2.11 22.20 -19.81
N LEU A 22 -3.41 21.86 -19.68
CA LEU A 22 -4.44 22.25 -20.65
C LEU A 22 -4.65 23.78 -20.67
N THR A 23 -4.69 24.41 -19.51
CA THR A 23 -4.88 25.87 -19.40
C THR A 23 -3.68 26.63 -19.98
N ALA A 24 -2.46 26.18 -19.69
CA ALA A 24 -1.23 26.75 -20.23
C ALA A 24 -1.14 26.61 -21.76
N ALA A 25 -1.71 25.54 -22.30
CA ALA A 25 -1.81 25.28 -23.73
C ALA A 25 -3.01 26.00 -24.42
N GLY A 26 -3.78 26.81 -23.68
CA GLY A 26 -4.79 27.72 -24.22
C GLY A 26 -6.24 27.25 -24.08
N ALA A 27 -6.52 26.15 -23.37
CA ALA A 27 -7.87 25.73 -23.06
C ALA A 27 -8.48 26.55 -21.89
N SER A 28 -9.81 26.69 -21.89
CA SER A 28 -10.58 27.32 -20.82
C SER A 28 -11.64 26.36 -20.25
N GLU A 29 -12.27 26.71 -19.12
CA GLU A 29 -13.27 25.86 -18.45
C GLU A 29 -12.77 24.43 -18.15
N VAL A 30 -11.48 24.28 -17.84
CA VAL A 30 -10.86 22.98 -17.64
C VAL A 30 -11.32 22.36 -16.31
N ARG A 31 -11.77 21.11 -16.36
CA ARG A 31 -12.06 20.26 -15.21
C ARG A 31 -11.47 18.88 -15.45
N ALA A 32 -10.43 18.55 -14.71
CA ALA A 32 -9.84 17.23 -14.71
C ALA A 32 -10.41 16.38 -13.56
N ASP A 33 -10.57 15.08 -13.80
CA ASP A 33 -11.08 14.09 -12.85
C ASP A 33 -10.26 12.80 -12.97
N PHE A 34 -9.33 12.61 -12.04
CA PHE A 34 -8.44 11.47 -11.96
C PHE A 34 -9.19 10.20 -11.62
N GLU A 35 -10.32 10.27 -10.90
CA GLU A 35 -11.13 9.09 -10.61
C GLU A 35 -11.79 8.52 -11.88
N ALA A 36 -11.95 9.38 -12.89
CA ALA A 36 -12.52 9.04 -14.19
C ALA A 36 -11.47 9.00 -15.32
N GLY A 37 -10.19 9.25 -15.01
CA GLY A 37 -9.11 9.29 -16.01
C GLY A 37 -9.40 10.22 -17.19
N GLN A 38 -9.97 11.41 -16.94
CA GLN A 38 -10.40 12.31 -18.00
C GLN A 38 -10.30 13.80 -17.61
N ALA A 39 -10.31 14.67 -18.61
CA ALA A 39 -10.50 16.10 -18.45
C ALA A 39 -11.53 16.65 -19.45
N THR A 40 -12.39 17.55 -18.99
CA THR A 40 -13.30 18.33 -19.84
C THR A 40 -12.79 19.76 -19.96
N PHE A 41 -12.87 20.36 -21.13
CA PHE A 41 -12.36 21.71 -21.40
C PHE A 41 -13.01 22.34 -22.62
N ASP A 42 -12.99 23.65 -22.72
CA ASP A 42 -13.19 24.37 -23.98
C ASP A 42 -11.81 24.57 -24.64
N PRO A 43 -11.55 24.02 -25.84
CA PRO A 43 -10.26 24.19 -26.50
C PRO A 43 -9.95 25.65 -26.87
N GLY A 44 -10.96 26.54 -26.91
CA GLY A 44 -10.76 27.95 -27.27
C GLY A 44 -10.05 28.08 -28.63
N PRO A 45 -8.93 28.83 -28.75
CA PRO A 45 -8.16 28.94 -29.98
C PRO A 45 -7.14 27.80 -30.18
N ALA A 46 -6.92 26.94 -29.18
CA ALA A 46 -5.92 25.87 -29.24
C ALA A 46 -6.43 24.66 -30.05
N THR A 47 -5.51 23.94 -30.69
CA THR A 47 -5.86 22.69 -31.38
C THR A 47 -5.89 21.52 -30.41
N GLU A 48 -6.71 20.52 -30.68
CA GLU A 48 -6.74 19.27 -29.90
C GLU A 48 -5.36 18.59 -29.83
N ALA A 49 -4.60 18.63 -30.92
CA ALA A 49 -3.24 18.08 -30.97
C ALA A 49 -2.27 18.82 -30.04
N SER A 50 -2.31 20.16 -29.99
CA SER A 50 -1.45 20.93 -29.07
C SER A 50 -1.82 20.70 -27.61
N LEU A 51 -3.11 20.52 -27.32
CA LEU A 51 -3.58 20.20 -25.97
C LEU A 51 -3.18 18.77 -25.56
N ALA A 52 -3.25 17.81 -26.48
CA ALA A 52 -2.79 16.46 -26.24
C ALA A 52 -1.29 16.42 -25.92
N ILE A 53 -0.48 17.10 -26.73
CA ILE A 53 0.97 17.20 -26.51
C ILE A 53 1.29 17.82 -25.15
N ALA A 54 0.55 18.85 -24.73
CA ALA A 54 0.77 19.50 -23.43
C ALA A 54 0.52 18.52 -22.27
N VAL A 55 -0.55 17.72 -22.36
CA VAL A 55 -0.85 16.68 -21.36
C VAL A 55 0.18 15.55 -21.40
N GLU A 56 0.67 15.17 -22.58
CA GLU A 56 1.73 14.17 -22.72
C GLU A 56 3.07 14.65 -22.15
N GLN A 57 3.41 15.93 -22.36
CA GLN A 57 4.58 16.57 -21.77
C GLN A 57 4.48 16.71 -20.25
N ALA A 58 3.27 16.78 -19.71
CA ALA A 58 3.01 16.75 -18.28
C ALA A 58 3.13 15.34 -17.66
N GLY A 59 3.53 14.33 -18.44
CA GLY A 59 3.80 12.97 -17.95
C GLY A 59 2.60 12.03 -18.01
N TYR A 60 1.51 12.43 -18.67
CA TYR A 60 0.32 11.59 -18.84
C TYR A 60 0.24 11.02 -20.25
N ARG A 61 -0.68 10.09 -20.49
CA ARG A 61 -0.92 9.55 -21.84
C ARG A 61 -2.31 9.88 -22.32
N VAL A 62 -2.42 10.60 -23.42
CA VAL A 62 -3.72 10.94 -24.01
C VAL A 62 -4.20 9.76 -24.87
N VAL A 63 -5.39 9.26 -24.56
CA VAL A 63 -5.96 8.10 -25.27
C VAL A 63 -6.96 8.52 -26.36
N GLY A 64 -7.56 9.71 -26.24
CA GLY A 64 -8.47 10.25 -27.23
C GLY A 64 -9.11 11.55 -26.77
N ILE A 65 -9.62 12.33 -27.72
CA ILE A 65 -10.36 13.57 -27.48
C ILE A 65 -11.68 13.50 -28.24
N GLU A 66 -12.79 13.68 -27.56
CA GLU A 66 -14.15 13.55 -28.08
C GLU A 66 -15.02 14.74 -27.66
N ASP A 67 -16.21 14.88 -28.25
CA ASP A 67 -17.16 15.91 -27.85
C ASP A 67 -17.80 15.56 -26.50
N ALA A 68 -17.83 16.51 -25.55
CA ALA A 68 -18.31 16.22 -24.20
C ALA A 68 -19.82 15.91 -24.13
N SER A 69 -20.57 16.20 -25.19
CA SER A 69 -21.99 15.86 -25.34
C SER A 69 -22.25 14.43 -25.83
N GLU A 70 -21.22 13.74 -26.34
CA GLU A 70 -21.36 12.35 -26.78
C GLU A 70 -21.16 11.39 -25.58
N PRO A 71 -21.94 10.29 -25.52
CA PRO A 71 -21.68 9.21 -24.56
C PRO A 71 -20.28 8.64 -24.80
N LEU A 72 -19.57 8.29 -23.73
CA LEU A 72 -18.21 7.77 -23.77
C LEU A 72 -18.09 6.62 -24.77
N ALA A 73 -17.47 6.89 -25.92
CA ALA A 73 -16.93 5.85 -26.77
C ALA A 73 -15.58 5.48 -26.15
N GLY A 74 -15.58 4.42 -25.34
CA GLY A 74 -14.37 3.90 -24.73
C GLY A 74 -13.28 3.62 -25.79
N PRO A 75 -12.00 3.45 -25.37
CA PRO A 75 -11.01 2.88 -26.26
C PRO A 75 -11.58 1.55 -26.75
N ASP A 76 -11.28 1.17 -27.99
CA ASP A 76 -11.70 -0.12 -28.54
C ASP A 76 -10.97 -1.27 -27.82
N HIS A 77 -11.42 -1.52 -26.60
CA HIS A 77 -11.06 -2.58 -25.68
C HIS A 77 -12.30 -3.41 -25.34
N ARG A 78 -13.43 -3.19 -26.03
CA ARG A 78 -14.53 -4.17 -26.12
C ARG A 78 -14.01 -5.40 -26.88
N ARG A 79 -13.16 -6.19 -26.24
CA ARG A 79 -12.75 -7.50 -26.75
C ARG A 79 -13.88 -8.49 -26.46
N GLY A 80 -14.83 -8.53 -27.39
CA GLY A 80 -15.88 -9.55 -27.47
C GLY A 80 -17.30 -8.98 -27.35
N PRO A 81 -18.28 -9.55 -28.07
CA PRO A 81 -19.68 -9.20 -27.84
C PRO A 81 -20.08 -9.59 -26.43
N ALA A 82 -20.78 -8.69 -25.72
CA ALA A 82 -21.45 -9.03 -24.47
C ALA A 82 -22.31 -10.29 -24.72
N PRO A 83 -22.19 -11.35 -23.90
CA PRO A 83 -23.03 -12.52 -24.08
C PRO A 83 -24.49 -12.07 -24.00
N SER A 84 -25.35 -12.55 -24.91
CA SER A 84 -26.78 -12.23 -24.89
C SER A 84 -27.47 -12.63 -23.57
N ALA A 85 -26.81 -13.45 -22.75
CA ALA A 85 -27.26 -13.95 -21.46
C ALA A 85 -26.67 -13.21 -20.23
N GLY A 86 -25.76 -12.23 -20.40
CA GLY A 86 -25.02 -11.62 -19.29
C GLY A 86 -23.76 -12.40 -18.89
N TYR A 87 -23.14 -12.05 -17.76
CA TYR A 87 -21.95 -12.70 -17.22
C TYR A 87 -22.26 -13.54 -15.98
N ASP A 88 -21.48 -14.57 -15.69
CA ASP A 88 -21.61 -15.29 -14.42
C ASP A 88 -21.04 -14.45 -13.26
N LEU A 89 -19.98 -13.67 -13.52
CA LEU A 89 -19.34 -12.80 -12.54
C LEU A 89 -18.97 -11.44 -13.15
N LEU A 90 -19.50 -10.35 -12.58
CA LEU A 90 -19.04 -8.98 -12.84
C LEU A 90 -18.23 -8.46 -11.66
N ILE A 91 -17.02 -8.00 -11.92
CA ILE A 91 -16.10 -7.52 -10.90
C ILE A 91 -15.86 -6.02 -11.11
N VAL A 92 -15.98 -5.22 -10.06
CA VAL A 92 -15.75 -3.76 -10.09
C VAL A 92 -14.37 -3.48 -9.53
N GLY A 93 -13.48 -2.98 -10.39
CA GLY A 93 -12.06 -2.79 -10.13
C GLY A 93 -11.17 -3.83 -10.83
N SER A 94 -9.87 -3.52 -10.92
CA SER A 94 -8.85 -4.34 -11.60
C SER A 94 -7.62 -4.64 -10.74
N GLY A 95 -7.72 -4.43 -9.41
CA GLY A 95 -6.64 -4.73 -8.48
C GLY A 95 -6.44 -6.23 -8.22
N ALA A 96 -5.57 -6.56 -7.25
CA ALA A 96 -5.23 -7.95 -6.93
C ALA A 96 -6.44 -8.82 -6.53
N ALA A 97 -7.39 -8.27 -5.75
CA ALA A 97 -8.64 -8.98 -5.43
C ALA A 97 -9.48 -9.28 -6.68
N ALA A 98 -9.57 -8.31 -7.60
CA ALA A 98 -10.34 -8.44 -8.82
C ALA A 98 -9.75 -9.51 -9.75
N PHE A 99 -8.44 -9.46 -9.99
CA PHE A 99 -7.76 -10.45 -10.84
C PHE A 99 -7.77 -11.84 -10.22
N ALA A 100 -7.54 -11.97 -8.92
CA ALA A 100 -7.62 -13.28 -8.25
C ALA A 100 -9.03 -13.88 -8.32
N ALA A 101 -10.07 -13.06 -8.11
CA ALA A 101 -11.46 -13.49 -8.28
C ALA A 101 -11.76 -13.90 -9.73
N GLY A 102 -11.34 -13.08 -10.70
CA GLY A 102 -11.56 -13.36 -12.12
C GLY A 102 -10.87 -14.64 -12.58
N ILE A 103 -9.58 -14.81 -12.25
CA ILE A 103 -8.80 -16.02 -12.60
C ILE A 103 -9.49 -17.25 -12.02
N ARG A 104 -9.79 -17.20 -10.71
CA ARG A 104 -10.40 -18.34 -10.03
C ARG A 104 -11.80 -18.65 -10.56
N ALA A 105 -12.58 -17.65 -10.93
CA ALA A 105 -13.89 -17.85 -11.54
C ALA A 105 -13.77 -18.50 -12.94
N ARG A 106 -12.77 -18.13 -13.74
CA ARG A 106 -12.47 -18.79 -15.02
C ARG A 106 -12.03 -20.24 -14.84
N ASP A 107 -11.22 -20.53 -13.83
CA ASP A 107 -10.86 -21.92 -13.48
C ASP A 107 -12.08 -22.78 -13.13
N LEU A 108 -13.15 -22.14 -12.62
CA LEU A 108 -14.45 -22.77 -12.33
C LEU A 108 -15.40 -22.79 -13.54
N GLY A 109 -14.97 -22.29 -14.71
CA GLY A 109 -15.74 -22.29 -15.95
C GLY A 109 -16.70 -21.10 -16.15
N ALA A 110 -16.68 -20.11 -15.25
CA ALA A 110 -17.57 -18.95 -15.30
C ALA A 110 -17.14 -17.93 -16.36
N SER A 111 -18.08 -17.20 -16.95
CA SER A 111 -17.82 -16.00 -17.76
C SER A 111 -17.60 -14.78 -16.85
N VAL A 112 -16.59 -13.97 -17.17
CA VAL A 112 -16.12 -12.88 -16.28
C VAL A 112 -16.02 -11.57 -17.04
N ALA A 113 -16.57 -10.51 -16.45
CA ALA A 113 -16.31 -9.13 -16.84
C ALA A 113 -15.67 -8.35 -15.69
N LEU A 114 -14.75 -7.45 -16.03
CA LEU A 114 -14.12 -6.49 -15.12
C LEU A 114 -14.52 -5.07 -15.54
N CYS A 115 -15.03 -4.28 -14.62
CA CYS A 115 -15.35 -2.86 -14.82
C CYS A 115 -14.26 -2.01 -14.14
N GLU A 116 -13.48 -1.29 -14.92
CA GLU A 116 -12.37 -0.47 -14.42
C GLU A 116 -12.38 0.92 -15.05
N ALA A 117 -12.35 1.95 -14.21
CA ALA A 117 -12.34 3.36 -14.64
C ALA A 117 -10.91 3.92 -14.80
N ASN A 118 -9.93 3.32 -14.12
CA ASN A 118 -8.55 3.80 -14.01
C ASN A 118 -7.56 2.90 -14.75
N THR A 119 -6.27 3.11 -14.50
CA THR A 119 -5.21 2.22 -14.95
C THR A 119 -5.39 0.81 -14.40
N ILE A 120 -5.37 -0.18 -15.30
CA ILE A 120 -5.51 -1.61 -14.96
C ILE A 120 -4.42 -2.03 -13.95
N GLY A 121 -4.79 -2.93 -13.03
CA GLY A 121 -3.91 -3.48 -12.01
C GLY A 121 -4.02 -2.81 -10.64
N GLY A 122 -4.75 -1.68 -10.57
CA GLY A 122 -5.06 -0.98 -9.33
C GLY A 122 -3.82 -0.45 -8.60
N THR A 123 -3.89 -0.36 -7.27
CA THR A 123 -2.88 0.33 -6.45
C THR A 123 -1.52 -0.36 -6.45
N CYS A 124 -1.45 -1.67 -6.20
CA CYS A 124 -0.19 -2.30 -5.80
C CYS A 124 0.89 -2.30 -6.90
N VAL A 125 0.50 -2.48 -8.17
CA VAL A 125 1.45 -2.43 -9.29
C VAL A 125 1.73 -0.98 -9.72
N ASN A 126 0.73 -0.09 -9.73
CA ASN A 126 0.88 1.23 -10.34
C ASN A 126 1.44 2.30 -9.38
N VAL A 127 0.95 2.34 -8.13
CA VAL A 127 1.18 3.48 -7.22
C VAL A 127 1.39 3.06 -5.76
N GLY A 128 1.75 1.80 -5.55
CA GLY A 128 1.87 1.20 -4.22
C GLY A 128 3.12 0.34 -4.12
N CYS A 129 2.93 -0.96 -3.94
CA CYS A 129 3.98 -1.91 -3.59
C CYS A 129 5.17 -1.90 -4.56
N VAL A 130 4.93 -2.08 -5.86
CA VAL A 130 6.00 -2.20 -6.86
C VAL A 130 6.83 -0.92 -6.94
N PRO A 131 6.24 0.27 -7.20
CA PRO A 131 7.03 1.48 -7.31
C PRO A 131 7.72 1.84 -5.99
N SER A 132 7.05 1.68 -4.84
CA SER A 132 7.69 2.04 -3.57
C SER A 132 8.85 1.12 -3.22
N LYS A 133 8.74 -0.19 -3.47
CA LYS A 133 9.82 -1.16 -3.16
C LYS A 133 10.99 -1.02 -4.15
N ALA A 134 10.73 -0.65 -5.40
CA ALA A 134 11.77 -0.33 -6.37
C ALA A 134 12.57 0.92 -5.93
N MET A 135 11.88 1.98 -5.51
CA MET A 135 12.51 3.21 -5.02
C MET A 135 13.30 2.98 -3.72
N LEU A 136 12.73 2.24 -2.76
CA LEU A 136 13.41 1.87 -1.51
C LEU A 136 14.68 1.06 -1.76
N ALA A 137 14.66 0.11 -2.69
CA ALA A 137 15.84 -0.69 -3.04
C ALA A 137 16.97 0.18 -3.60
N ALA A 138 16.65 1.14 -4.47
CA ALA A 138 17.62 2.09 -4.99
C ALA A 138 18.16 3.04 -3.90
N ALA A 139 17.29 3.51 -3.00
CA ALA A 139 17.67 4.39 -1.91
C ALA A 139 18.57 3.69 -0.88
N ASP A 140 18.28 2.44 -0.51
CA ASP A 140 19.14 1.63 0.36
C ASP A 140 20.52 1.40 -0.29
N ALA A 141 20.55 1.08 -1.59
CA ALA A 141 21.82 0.92 -2.33
C ALA A 141 22.64 2.22 -2.35
N TYR A 142 21.99 3.36 -2.58
CA TYR A 142 22.64 4.68 -2.55
C TYR A 142 23.15 5.05 -1.15
N HIS A 143 22.32 4.82 -0.12
CA HIS A 143 22.69 5.08 1.28
C HIS A 143 23.89 4.22 1.71
N ARG A 144 23.89 2.91 1.44
CA ARG A 144 25.00 2.00 1.77
C ARG A 144 26.29 2.33 1.02
N ALA A 145 26.20 2.83 -0.21
CA ALA A 145 27.36 3.30 -0.95
C ALA A 145 27.99 4.56 -0.32
N ARG A 146 27.20 5.40 0.33
CA ARG A 146 27.67 6.59 1.06
C ARG A 146 28.21 6.26 2.45
N GLU A 147 27.53 5.37 3.17
CA GLU A 147 27.78 5.06 4.58
C GLU A 147 28.42 3.66 4.75
N SER A 148 29.70 3.53 4.41
CA SER A 148 30.41 2.25 4.63
C SER A 148 30.62 1.97 6.11
N ARG A 149 30.16 0.80 6.55
CA ARG A 149 30.29 0.30 7.93
C ARG A 149 31.52 -0.58 8.14
N PHE A 150 32.30 -0.79 7.08
CA PHE A 150 33.43 -1.72 7.09
C PHE A 150 34.76 -0.96 7.06
N PRO A 151 35.50 -0.92 8.19
CA PRO A 151 36.87 -0.44 8.19
C PRO A 151 37.70 -1.14 7.11
N GLY A 152 38.36 -0.35 6.27
CA GLY A 152 39.20 -0.86 5.17
C GLY A 152 38.46 -1.11 3.84
N ALA A 153 37.15 -0.84 3.76
CA ALA A 153 36.38 -0.91 2.51
C ALA A 153 35.66 0.44 2.26
N PRO A 154 36.39 1.51 1.90
CA PRO A 154 35.78 2.81 1.63
C PRO A 154 34.93 2.75 0.36
N THR A 155 33.78 3.39 0.41
CA THR A 155 32.85 3.55 -0.71
C THR A 155 32.47 5.03 -0.85
N SER A 156 31.89 5.38 -2.00
CA SER A 156 31.35 6.70 -2.25
C SER A 156 30.19 6.58 -3.23
N ALA A 157 29.22 7.48 -3.15
CA ALA A 157 28.18 7.64 -4.18
C ALA A 157 28.33 8.99 -4.87
N GLY A 158 28.09 9.01 -6.18
CA GLY A 158 28.03 10.25 -6.96
C GLY A 158 26.73 11.02 -6.73
N PRO A 159 26.49 12.10 -7.50
CA PRO A 159 25.22 12.82 -7.45
C PRO A 159 24.03 11.93 -7.79
N LEU A 160 22.90 12.14 -7.11
CA LEU A 160 21.64 11.47 -7.38
C LEU A 160 20.91 12.12 -8.56
N ASP A 161 20.45 11.31 -9.51
CA ASP A 161 19.49 11.71 -10.56
C ASP A 161 18.13 11.04 -10.27
N LEU A 162 17.27 11.78 -9.54
CA LEU A 162 15.96 11.27 -9.14
C LEU A 162 15.03 11.07 -10.34
N ALA A 163 15.10 11.94 -11.35
CA ALA A 163 14.29 11.82 -12.56
C ALA A 163 14.60 10.52 -13.33
N SER A 164 15.87 10.13 -13.46
CA SER A 164 16.24 8.83 -14.04
C SER A 164 15.74 7.66 -13.21
N LEU A 165 15.80 7.76 -11.89
CA LEU A 165 15.32 6.70 -11.00
C LEU A 165 13.79 6.52 -11.10
N VAL A 166 13.03 7.62 -11.15
CA VAL A 166 11.57 7.59 -11.37
C VAL A 166 11.22 6.98 -12.73
N ARG A 167 11.92 7.35 -13.81
CA ARG A 167 11.71 6.72 -15.13
C ARG A 167 11.94 5.21 -15.11
N ALA A 168 13.03 4.75 -14.49
CA ALA A 168 13.31 3.31 -14.38
C ALA A 168 12.24 2.57 -13.56
N LYS A 169 11.71 3.22 -12.51
CA LYS A 169 10.57 2.72 -11.74
C LYS A 169 9.31 2.64 -12.61
N ASP A 170 9.02 3.65 -13.42
CA ASP A 170 7.85 3.66 -14.32
C ASP A 170 7.94 2.55 -15.38
N GLU A 171 9.11 2.36 -15.99
CA GLU A 171 9.36 1.27 -16.95
C GLU A 171 9.07 -0.11 -16.33
N LEU A 172 9.54 -0.35 -15.10
CA LEU A 172 9.26 -1.59 -14.37
C LEU A 172 7.77 -1.76 -14.07
N VAL A 173 7.09 -0.69 -13.66
CA VAL A 173 5.65 -0.71 -13.38
C VAL A 173 4.87 -1.04 -14.65
N ASP A 174 5.23 -0.44 -15.78
CA ASP A 174 4.58 -0.66 -17.07
C ASP A 174 4.78 -2.09 -17.55
N GLU A 175 6.00 -2.64 -17.46
CA GLU A 175 6.29 -4.04 -17.78
C GLU A 175 5.46 -4.99 -16.90
N MET A 176 5.47 -4.78 -15.59
CA MET A 176 4.74 -5.63 -14.65
C MET A 176 3.22 -5.53 -14.84
N ARG A 177 2.68 -4.35 -15.16
CA ARG A 177 1.26 -4.17 -15.46
C ARG A 177 0.88 -4.91 -16.74
N ALA A 178 1.66 -4.73 -17.79
CA ALA A 178 1.44 -5.41 -19.07
C ALA A 178 1.42 -6.93 -18.88
N ASP A 179 2.38 -7.47 -18.13
CA ASP A 179 2.53 -8.93 -17.94
C ASP A 179 1.54 -9.54 -16.94
N LYS A 180 1.36 -8.91 -15.79
CA LYS A 180 0.61 -9.49 -14.68
C LYS A 180 -0.87 -9.16 -14.71
N TYR A 181 -1.30 -8.22 -15.57
CA TYR A 181 -2.68 -7.80 -15.64
C TYR A 181 -3.20 -7.75 -17.07
N GLU A 182 -2.62 -6.95 -17.97
CA GLU A 182 -3.19 -6.72 -19.30
C GLU A 182 -3.17 -7.99 -20.17
N ARG A 183 -1.99 -8.61 -20.35
CA ARG A 183 -1.83 -9.88 -21.07
C ARG A 183 -2.54 -11.04 -20.36
N LEU A 184 -2.63 -10.97 -19.03
CA LEU A 184 -3.29 -12.00 -18.23
C LEU A 184 -4.81 -11.97 -18.42
N ALA A 185 -5.40 -10.78 -18.51
CA ALA A 185 -6.81 -10.62 -18.79
C ALA A 185 -7.20 -11.26 -20.14
N ASP A 186 -6.36 -11.08 -21.16
CA ASP A 186 -6.52 -11.73 -22.46
C ASP A 186 -6.40 -13.25 -22.36
N ALA A 187 -5.35 -13.75 -21.69
CA ALA A 187 -5.09 -15.19 -21.56
C ALA A 187 -6.22 -15.95 -20.85
N TYR A 188 -6.86 -15.32 -19.86
CA TYR A 188 -8.01 -15.89 -19.16
C TYR A 188 -9.36 -15.56 -19.82
N GLY A 189 -9.38 -14.69 -20.84
CA GLY A 189 -10.59 -14.33 -21.59
C GLY A 189 -11.56 -13.47 -20.79
N PHE A 190 -11.06 -12.52 -19.99
CA PHE A 190 -11.90 -11.54 -19.31
C PHE A 190 -12.45 -10.53 -20.32
N THR A 191 -13.71 -10.12 -20.16
CA THR A 191 -14.18 -8.89 -20.81
C THR A 191 -13.77 -7.69 -19.97
N LEU A 192 -13.01 -6.76 -20.55
CA LEU A 192 -12.65 -5.50 -19.89
C LEU A 192 -13.63 -4.40 -20.31
N LEU A 193 -14.37 -3.89 -19.33
CA LEU A 193 -15.28 -2.76 -19.47
C LEU A 193 -14.58 -1.52 -18.91
N CYS A 194 -14.01 -0.72 -19.81
CA CYS A 194 -13.33 0.52 -19.44
C CYS A 194 -14.37 1.61 -19.13
N GLY A 195 -14.57 1.90 -17.85
CA GLY A 195 -15.55 2.89 -17.43
C GLY A 195 -15.92 2.84 -15.95
N ARG A 196 -16.60 3.90 -15.51
CA ARG A 196 -17.10 4.04 -14.15
C ARG A 196 -18.38 3.23 -13.99
N GLY A 197 -18.29 2.27 -13.07
CA GLY A 197 -19.37 1.40 -12.67
C GLY A 197 -20.18 1.93 -11.50
N ARG A 198 -21.50 1.74 -11.53
CA ARG A 198 -22.38 1.98 -10.37
C ARG A 198 -23.58 1.03 -10.36
N PHE A 199 -24.03 0.66 -9.17
CA PHE A 199 -25.31 -0.01 -9.01
C PHE A 199 -26.47 0.99 -9.16
N ALA A 200 -27.46 0.62 -9.95
CA ALA A 200 -28.71 1.36 -10.12
C ALA A 200 -29.91 0.68 -9.43
N GLY A 201 -29.69 -0.52 -8.88
CA GLY A 201 -30.68 -1.28 -8.11
C GLY A 201 -30.08 -2.59 -7.59
N PRO A 202 -30.89 -3.46 -6.93
CA PRO A 202 -30.41 -4.71 -6.32
C PRO A 202 -29.80 -5.72 -7.31
N GLU A 203 -30.18 -5.64 -8.58
CA GLU A 203 -29.72 -6.53 -9.66
C GLU A 203 -29.27 -5.75 -10.92
N SER A 204 -29.16 -4.43 -10.83
CA SER A 204 -28.85 -3.56 -11.96
C SER A 204 -27.52 -2.85 -11.74
N PHE A 205 -26.58 -3.07 -12.65
CA PHE A 205 -25.29 -2.40 -12.68
C PHE A 205 -25.14 -1.65 -14.01
N LEU A 206 -24.63 -0.42 -13.94
CA LEU A 206 -24.35 0.42 -15.09
C LEU A 206 -22.85 0.63 -15.21
N CYS A 207 -22.28 0.41 -16.39
CA CYS A 207 -20.93 0.84 -16.75
C CYS A 207 -21.05 1.88 -17.87
N GLU A 208 -20.63 3.12 -17.63
CA GLU A 208 -20.84 4.25 -18.57
C GLU A 208 -22.29 4.43 -19.05
N GLY A 209 -23.24 4.11 -18.17
CA GLY A 209 -24.67 4.19 -18.47
C GLY A 209 -25.24 2.98 -19.22
N GLU A 210 -24.40 2.03 -19.67
CA GLU A 210 -24.87 0.76 -20.23
C GLU A 210 -25.17 -0.25 -19.12
N GLU A 211 -26.33 -0.90 -19.20
CA GLU A 211 -26.72 -1.96 -18.26
C GLU A 211 -25.90 -3.23 -18.51
N ILE A 212 -25.17 -3.67 -17.48
CA ILE A 212 -24.40 -4.91 -17.48
C ILE A 212 -25.05 -5.86 -16.49
N ARG A 213 -25.46 -7.03 -16.96
CA ARG A 213 -26.08 -8.08 -16.13
C ARG A 213 -25.07 -9.15 -15.76
N ALA A 214 -25.08 -9.53 -14.50
CA ALA A 214 -24.38 -10.71 -14.02
C ALA A 214 -25.15 -11.47 -12.93
N ASP A 215 -24.83 -12.76 -12.78
CA ASP A 215 -25.40 -13.61 -11.74
C ASP A 215 -24.87 -13.25 -10.35
N ALA A 216 -23.56 -12.94 -10.27
CA ALA A 216 -22.90 -12.42 -9.08
C ALA A 216 -22.04 -11.19 -9.38
N TYR A 217 -21.89 -10.32 -8.38
CA TYR A 217 -21.07 -9.12 -8.45
C TYR A 217 -20.00 -9.12 -7.36
N VAL A 218 -18.80 -8.61 -7.67
CA VAL A 218 -17.72 -8.42 -6.70
C VAL A 218 -17.29 -6.96 -6.66
N ILE A 219 -17.37 -6.34 -5.49
CA ILE A 219 -16.83 -5.01 -5.25
C ILE A 219 -15.36 -5.17 -4.82
N ALA A 220 -14.44 -4.78 -5.69
CA ALA A 220 -12.99 -4.85 -5.50
C ALA A 220 -12.32 -3.50 -5.77
N THR A 221 -12.99 -2.41 -5.39
CA THR A 221 -12.63 -1.01 -5.71
C THR A 221 -11.46 -0.45 -4.87
N GLY A 222 -10.95 -1.25 -3.94
CA GLY A 222 -9.78 -0.89 -3.14
C GLY A 222 -10.02 0.30 -2.20
N ALA A 223 -8.96 1.08 -1.98
CA ALA A 223 -8.95 2.25 -1.12
C ALA A 223 -8.02 3.33 -1.67
N SER A 224 -8.23 4.57 -1.24
CA SER A 224 -7.44 5.75 -1.61
C SER A 224 -6.83 6.41 -0.37
N PRO A 225 -5.76 7.23 -0.50
CA PRO A 225 -5.19 7.96 0.63
C PRO A 225 -6.25 8.73 1.41
N ALA A 226 -6.21 8.62 2.74
CA ALA A 226 -7.11 9.36 3.62
C ALA A 226 -6.43 10.66 4.05
N LEU A 227 -7.09 11.79 3.79
CA LEU A 227 -6.60 13.12 4.17
C LEU A 227 -7.23 13.55 5.49
N PRO A 228 -6.42 13.96 6.48
CA PRO A 228 -6.94 14.50 7.72
C PRO A 228 -7.48 15.93 7.47
N PRO A 229 -8.55 16.36 8.16
CA PRO A 229 -9.11 17.70 8.00
C PRO A 229 -8.26 18.75 8.73
N ILE A 230 -7.00 18.92 8.30
CA ILE A 230 -6.05 19.89 8.85
C ILE A 230 -6.17 21.21 8.07
N PRO A 231 -6.48 22.34 8.72
CA PRO A 231 -6.53 23.65 8.07
C PRO A 231 -5.24 23.96 7.30
N GLY A 232 -5.39 24.43 6.05
CA GLY A 232 -4.27 24.82 5.19
C GLY A 232 -3.50 23.67 4.53
N LEU A 233 -3.89 22.41 4.80
CA LEU A 233 -3.22 21.24 4.23
C LEU A 233 -3.40 21.18 2.71
N GLU A 234 -4.61 21.38 2.21
CA GLU A 234 -4.92 21.32 0.77
C GLU A 234 -4.13 22.40 0.01
N GLU A 235 -4.18 23.64 0.50
CA GLU A 235 -3.47 24.80 -0.07
C GLU A 235 -1.94 24.69 -0.01
N SER A 236 -1.43 23.77 0.82
CA SER A 236 0.00 23.48 0.92
C SER A 236 0.54 22.74 -0.31
N GLY A 237 -0.32 22.10 -1.12
CA GLY A 237 0.11 21.20 -2.19
C GLY A 237 0.84 19.98 -1.63
N TYR A 238 0.19 19.31 -0.67
CA TYR A 238 0.73 18.14 0.01
C TYR A 238 1.02 17.00 -0.97
N LEU A 239 1.90 16.10 -0.55
CA LEU A 239 2.17 14.85 -1.22
C LEU A 239 1.36 13.74 -0.57
N THR A 240 0.93 12.78 -1.39
CA THR A 240 0.48 11.46 -0.93
C THR A 240 1.59 10.44 -1.21
N SER A 241 1.39 9.18 -0.83
CA SER A 241 2.30 8.10 -1.24
C SER A 241 2.45 8.01 -2.77
N THR A 242 1.41 8.36 -3.53
CA THR A 242 1.44 8.35 -4.99
C THR A 242 2.29 9.49 -5.53
N THR A 243 1.95 10.74 -5.21
CA THR A 243 2.67 11.91 -5.76
C THR A 243 4.10 12.03 -5.26
N ALA A 244 4.40 11.47 -4.09
CA ALA A 244 5.79 11.38 -3.62
C ALA A 244 6.67 10.52 -4.54
N LEU A 245 6.13 9.44 -5.11
CA LEU A 245 6.86 8.54 -6.01
C LEU A 245 7.00 9.10 -7.44
N GLU A 246 6.39 10.25 -7.71
CA GLU A 246 6.43 10.96 -9.01
C GLU A 246 7.40 12.16 -9.01
N LEU A 247 7.95 12.53 -7.84
CA LEU A 247 8.88 13.64 -7.73
C LEU A 247 10.13 13.42 -8.58
N GLN A 248 10.45 14.39 -9.45
CA GLN A 248 11.63 14.34 -10.31
C GLN A 248 12.85 15.04 -9.69
N ASP A 249 12.61 15.95 -8.74
CA ASP A 249 13.64 16.67 -8.00
C ASP A 249 13.59 16.30 -6.51
N LEU A 250 14.77 16.05 -5.92
CA LEU A 250 14.86 15.72 -4.50
C LEU A 250 14.60 16.99 -3.66
N PRO A 251 13.55 17.03 -2.82
CA PRO A 251 13.32 18.17 -1.94
C PRO A 251 14.43 18.24 -0.87
N GLY A 252 14.83 19.46 -0.48
CA GLY A 252 15.83 19.66 0.58
C GLY A 252 15.30 19.22 1.96
N SER A 253 14.00 19.33 2.19
CA SER A 253 13.35 18.73 3.37
C SER A 253 11.88 18.33 3.18
N ILE A 254 11.47 17.28 3.90
CA ILE A 254 10.10 16.75 3.90
C ILE A 254 9.60 16.59 5.34
N ALA A 255 8.40 17.09 5.62
CA ALA A 255 7.65 16.77 6.83
C ALA A 255 6.63 15.66 6.53
N VAL A 256 6.67 14.55 7.27
CA VAL A 256 5.78 13.40 7.11
C VAL A 256 4.73 13.40 8.22
N ILE A 257 3.45 13.51 7.85
CA ILE A 257 2.31 13.44 8.75
C ILE A 257 1.75 12.01 8.71
N GLY A 258 1.89 11.30 9.83
CA GLY A 258 1.61 9.87 9.97
C GLY A 258 2.86 9.03 9.78
N ALA A 259 3.36 8.41 10.86
CA ALA A 259 4.61 7.65 10.89
C ALA A 259 4.35 6.16 11.18
N ASN A 260 3.41 5.59 10.42
CA ASN A 260 3.23 4.14 10.32
C ASN A 260 3.85 3.61 9.00
N ALA A 261 3.59 2.36 8.61
CA ALA A 261 4.21 1.69 7.47
C ALA A 261 4.51 2.57 6.22
N ILE A 262 3.49 3.19 5.62
CA ILE A 262 3.66 4.04 4.42
C ILE A 262 4.52 5.28 4.72
N GLY A 263 4.24 5.96 5.83
CA GLY A 263 4.97 7.17 6.22
C GLY A 263 6.43 6.87 6.52
N LEU A 264 6.72 5.78 7.23
CA LEU A 264 8.08 5.33 7.55
C LEU A 264 8.85 4.95 6.30
N GLU A 265 8.26 4.15 5.40
CA GLU A 265 8.89 3.80 4.13
C GLU A 265 9.21 5.03 3.28
N MET A 266 8.24 5.92 3.08
CA MET A 266 8.44 7.10 2.24
C MET A 266 9.39 8.12 2.89
N GLY A 267 9.26 8.34 4.20
CA GLY A 267 10.17 9.23 4.91
C GLY A 267 11.61 8.72 4.86
N GLN A 268 11.84 7.42 5.11
CA GLN A 268 13.19 6.87 5.06
C GLN A 268 13.74 6.79 3.63
N LEU A 269 12.89 6.56 2.62
CA LEU A 269 13.26 6.70 1.21
C LEU A 269 13.91 8.06 0.95
N PHE A 270 13.25 9.17 1.30
CA PHE A 270 13.81 10.50 1.07
C PHE A 270 15.01 10.82 1.97
N LEU A 271 15.02 10.31 3.21
CA LEU A 271 16.18 10.43 4.10
C LEU A 271 17.43 9.80 3.48
N HIS A 272 17.29 8.58 2.93
CA HIS A 272 18.38 7.83 2.32
C HIS A 272 18.86 8.44 1.00
N LEU A 273 17.96 9.07 0.25
CA LEU A 273 18.30 9.85 -0.95
C LEU A 273 18.97 11.19 -0.62
N GLY A 274 18.79 11.72 0.60
CA GLY A 274 19.53 12.88 1.12
C GLY A 274 18.68 14.08 1.57
N SER A 275 17.36 13.96 1.61
CA SER A 275 16.49 14.99 2.20
C SER A 275 16.59 15.02 3.73
N ARG A 276 16.40 16.18 4.35
CA ARG A 276 16.09 16.24 5.80
C ARG A 276 14.63 15.81 6.02
N VAL A 277 14.38 14.93 6.99
CA VAL A 277 13.05 14.37 7.21
C VAL A 277 12.61 14.56 8.65
N THR A 278 11.39 15.07 8.83
CA THR A 278 10.73 15.17 10.13
C THR A 278 9.47 14.31 10.11
N PHE A 279 9.35 13.37 11.04
CA PHE A 279 8.15 12.54 11.24
C PHE A 279 7.27 13.14 12.34
N LEU A 280 5.98 13.28 12.05
CA LEU A 280 4.95 13.77 12.96
C LEU A 280 3.88 12.68 13.11
N GLU A 281 3.75 12.12 14.30
CA GLU A 281 2.77 11.06 14.62
C GLU A 281 1.87 11.49 15.77
N ALA A 282 0.56 11.35 15.56
CA ALA A 282 -0.46 11.71 16.54
C ALA A 282 -0.52 10.70 17.70
N LEU A 283 -0.24 9.43 17.41
CA LEU A 283 -0.20 8.40 18.44
C LEU A 283 1.10 8.48 19.26
N PRO A 284 1.12 7.91 20.48
CA PRO A 284 2.27 8.07 21.41
C PRO A 284 3.62 7.57 20.88
N ARG A 285 3.63 6.74 19.82
CA ARG A 285 4.83 6.20 19.18
C ARG A 285 4.65 6.14 17.66
N ILE A 286 5.77 6.17 16.93
CA ILE A 286 5.79 5.75 15.52
C ILE A 286 5.65 4.22 15.42
N ALA A 287 5.33 3.70 14.23
CA ALA A 287 4.91 2.30 14.06
C ALA A 287 3.89 1.85 15.14
N PRO A 288 2.82 2.64 15.40
CA PRO A 288 2.04 2.56 16.64
C PRO A 288 1.29 1.23 16.83
N PHE A 289 1.16 0.42 15.78
CA PHE A 289 0.50 -0.89 15.81
C PHE A 289 1.48 -2.06 15.97
N GLU A 290 2.77 -1.78 16.06
CA GLU A 290 3.80 -2.78 16.38
C GLU A 290 4.12 -2.77 17.88
N GLU A 291 4.87 -3.77 18.33
CA GLU A 291 5.29 -3.89 19.72
C GLU A 291 6.08 -2.64 20.19
N PRO A 292 6.00 -2.27 21.48
CA PRO A 292 6.70 -1.11 22.03
C PRO A 292 8.19 -1.06 21.71
N GLU A 293 8.87 -2.21 21.83
CA GLU A 293 10.30 -2.32 21.60
C GLU A 293 10.64 -2.18 20.10
N VAL A 294 9.76 -2.65 19.21
CA VAL A 294 9.88 -2.45 17.76
C VAL A 294 9.76 -0.97 17.40
N SER A 295 8.76 -0.30 17.98
CA SER A 295 8.55 1.15 17.79
C SER A 295 9.77 1.96 18.22
N GLU A 296 10.34 1.67 19.39
CA GLU A 296 11.50 2.39 19.92
C GLU A 296 12.78 2.11 19.13
N ALA A 297 12.99 0.85 18.71
CA ALA A 297 14.15 0.48 17.90
C ALA A 297 14.18 1.27 16.57
N VAL A 298 13.04 1.35 15.87
CA VAL A 298 12.94 2.08 14.60
C VAL A 298 13.09 3.59 14.83
N ALA A 299 12.51 4.13 15.90
CA ALA A 299 12.65 5.54 16.23
C ALA A 299 14.11 5.92 16.52
N THR A 300 14.83 5.05 17.23
CA THR A 300 16.27 5.22 17.50
C THR A 300 17.06 5.21 16.21
N VAL A 301 16.84 4.23 15.33
CA VAL A 301 17.52 4.16 14.03
C VAL A 301 17.30 5.42 13.20
N LEU A 302 16.06 5.89 13.08
CA LEU A 302 15.76 7.09 12.29
C LEU A 302 16.46 8.34 12.85
N ARG A 303 16.52 8.49 14.18
CA ARG A 303 17.24 9.59 14.83
C ARG A 303 18.75 9.51 14.61
N GLU A 304 19.33 8.31 14.69
CA GLU A 304 20.76 8.06 14.38
C GLU A 304 21.09 8.37 12.92
N GLU A 305 20.16 8.14 12.00
CA GLU A 305 20.25 8.51 10.58
C GLU A 305 19.96 10.00 10.30
N GLY A 306 19.66 10.78 11.36
CA GLY A 306 19.52 12.24 11.28
C GLY A 306 18.09 12.75 11.03
N ALA A 307 17.06 11.90 11.16
CA ALA A 307 15.67 12.34 11.10
C ALA A 307 15.19 12.92 12.44
N GLU A 308 14.27 13.88 12.36
CA GLU A 308 13.52 14.37 13.53
C GLU A 308 12.27 13.50 13.70
N VAL A 309 11.98 13.06 14.93
CA VAL A 309 10.85 12.17 15.21
C VAL A 309 10.03 12.73 16.36
N HIS A 310 8.82 13.20 16.04
CA HIS A 310 7.86 13.75 16.99
C HIS A 310 6.64 12.82 17.03
N ALA A 311 6.55 11.98 18.07
CA ALA A 311 5.35 11.21 18.38
C ALA A 311 4.52 11.87 19.48
N GLY A 312 3.24 11.50 19.57
CA GLY A 312 2.28 12.08 20.50
C GLY A 312 1.93 13.54 20.20
N VAL A 313 2.10 13.98 18.95
CA VAL A 313 1.89 15.38 18.54
C VAL A 313 0.74 15.53 17.57
N ARG A 314 -0.12 16.52 17.82
CA ARG A 314 -1.26 16.79 16.93
C ARG A 314 -0.92 17.96 16.01
N VAL A 315 -0.88 17.71 14.71
CA VAL A 315 -0.77 18.79 13.71
C VAL A 315 -2.05 19.62 13.74
N SER A 316 -1.93 20.92 13.99
CA SER A 316 -3.05 21.85 14.15
C SER A 316 -3.37 22.59 12.86
N ARG A 317 -2.35 22.93 12.06
CA ARG A 317 -2.49 23.57 10.74
C ARG A 317 -1.22 23.41 9.91
N VAL A 318 -1.36 23.61 8.60
CA VAL A 318 -0.24 23.78 7.67
C VAL A 318 -0.35 25.15 7.03
N GLU A 319 0.74 25.92 7.03
CA GLU A 319 0.78 27.25 6.42
C GLU A 319 1.72 27.23 5.20
N ARG A 320 1.33 27.93 4.14
CA ARG A 320 2.23 28.19 3.02
C ARG A 320 3.11 29.40 3.34
N ALA A 321 4.42 29.19 3.38
CA ALA A 321 5.43 30.20 3.68
C ALA A 321 6.33 30.39 2.45
N GLY A 322 5.82 31.12 1.45
CA GLY A 322 6.47 31.23 0.14
C GLY A 322 6.48 29.89 -0.60
N GLU A 323 7.67 29.39 -0.95
CA GLU A 323 7.86 28.07 -1.57
C GLU A 323 7.94 26.93 -0.54
N ARG A 324 8.04 27.25 0.75
CA ARG A 324 8.11 26.27 1.84
C ARG A 324 6.76 26.14 2.55
N ARG A 325 6.62 25.08 3.34
CA ARG A 325 5.44 24.77 4.15
C ARG A 325 5.86 24.79 5.61
N ALA A 326 5.04 25.39 6.44
CA ALA A 326 5.20 25.36 7.87
C ALA A 326 4.13 24.45 8.48
N VAL A 327 4.57 23.33 9.04
CA VAL A 327 3.68 22.41 9.75
C VAL A 327 3.69 22.78 11.21
N VAL A 328 2.53 23.17 11.72
CA VAL A 328 2.37 23.60 13.11
C VAL A 328 1.69 22.47 13.88
N PHE A 329 2.27 22.09 15.01
CA PHE A 329 1.77 21.00 15.84
C PHE A 329 1.86 21.35 17.32
N GLU A 330 1.03 20.67 18.11
CA GLU A 330 0.98 20.84 19.56
C GLU A 330 1.70 19.67 20.25
N ARG A 331 2.56 20.01 21.20
CA ARG A 331 3.21 19.09 22.15
C ARG A 331 2.97 19.62 23.56
N ASP A 332 2.29 18.83 24.39
CA ASP A 332 2.04 19.17 25.81
C ASP A 332 1.47 20.59 26.02
N GLY A 333 0.54 21.01 25.15
CA GLY A 333 -0.06 22.36 25.21
C GLY A 333 0.79 23.49 24.63
N THR A 334 1.98 23.19 24.11
CA THR A 334 2.88 24.14 23.47
C THR A 334 2.85 23.99 21.96
N GLU A 335 2.72 25.11 21.26
CA GLU A 335 2.77 25.14 19.79
C GLU A 335 4.23 25.12 19.31
N GLU A 336 4.56 24.17 18.47
CA GLU A 336 5.83 24.03 17.78
C GLU A 336 5.62 24.07 16.25
N ARG A 337 6.68 24.39 15.51
CA ARG A 337 6.64 24.53 14.05
C ARG A 337 7.86 23.90 13.40
N VAL A 338 7.63 23.19 12.30
CA VAL A 338 8.68 22.67 11.42
C VAL A 338 8.48 23.23 10.01
N GLU A 339 9.57 23.69 9.39
CA GLU A 339 9.55 24.15 8.00
C GLU A 339 10.12 23.11 7.04
N ALA A 340 9.34 22.77 6.01
CA ALA A 340 9.71 21.80 5.00
C ALA A 340 9.43 22.28 3.57
N ASP A 341 10.17 21.76 2.60
CA ASP A 341 9.93 22.09 1.19
C ASP A 341 8.69 21.37 0.67
N ARG A 342 8.40 20.18 1.21
CA ARG A 342 7.19 19.38 0.94
C ARG A 342 6.62 18.80 2.24
N VAL A 343 5.31 18.54 2.23
CA VAL A 343 4.59 17.84 3.29
C VAL A 343 4.04 16.55 2.69
N LEU A 344 4.37 15.40 3.27
CA LEU A 344 3.83 14.10 2.89
C LEU A 344 2.75 13.68 3.89
N VAL A 345 1.58 13.30 3.40
CA VAL A 345 0.46 12.82 4.21
C VAL A 345 0.33 11.30 4.04
N ALA A 346 0.48 10.59 5.15
CA ALA A 346 0.41 9.13 5.23
C ALA A 346 -0.43 8.66 6.43
N THR A 347 -1.55 9.34 6.71
CA THR A 347 -2.41 9.10 7.88
C THR A 347 -3.40 7.93 7.75
N GLY A 348 -3.35 7.20 6.64
CA GLY A 348 -4.20 6.03 6.40
C GLY A 348 -4.82 6.01 5.01
N ARG A 349 -5.76 5.09 4.82
CA ARG A 349 -6.46 4.87 3.55
C ARG A 349 -7.95 4.70 3.80
N ARG A 350 -8.77 5.23 2.90
CA ARG A 350 -10.24 5.20 2.97
C ARG A 350 -10.79 4.27 1.89
N PRO A 351 -11.70 3.34 2.22
CA PRO A 351 -12.38 2.50 1.24
C PRO A 351 -13.06 3.29 0.12
N ASN A 352 -12.96 2.80 -1.12
CA ASN A 352 -13.56 3.44 -2.29
C ASN A 352 -15.01 2.98 -2.48
N THR A 353 -15.93 3.58 -1.74
CA THR A 353 -17.37 3.23 -1.75
C THR A 353 -18.28 4.35 -2.28
N ARG A 354 -17.76 5.58 -2.37
CA ARG A 354 -18.50 6.75 -2.85
C ARG A 354 -18.83 6.63 -4.34
N GLY A 355 -20.08 6.93 -4.70
CA GLY A 355 -20.54 6.94 -6.08
C GLY A 355 -20.85 5.57 -6.68
N LEU A 356 -20.68 4.47 -5.93
CA LEU A 356 -20.98 3.11 -6.40
C LEU A 356 -22.47 2.75 -6.37
N GLY A 357 -23.34 3.58 -5.77
CA GLY A 357 -24.78 3.28 -5.69
C GLY A 357 -25.13 2.12 -4.74
N LEU A 358 -24.31 1.88 -3.71
CA LEU A 358 -24.45 0.73 -2.79
C LEU A 358 -25.79 0.68 -2.05
N GLU A 359 -26.35 1.83 -1.69
CA GLU A 359 -27.68 1.92 -1.07
C GLU A 359 -28.76 1.37 -2.01
N ALA A 360 -28.74 1.75 -3.29
CA ALA A 360 -29.67 1.24 -4.30
C ALA A 360 -29.49 -0.27 -4.53
N ALA A 361 -28.29 -0.79 -4.33
CA ALA A 361 -27.98 -2.22 -4.37
C ALA A 361 -28.34 -2.98 -3.08
N GLY A 362 -28.77 -2.31 -2.00
CA GLY A 362 -29.01 -2.95 -0.71
C GLY A 362 -27.73 -3.47 -0.03
N VAL A 363 -26.60 -2.78 -0.23
CA VAL A 363 -25.29 -3.10 0.36
C VAL A 363 -25.00 -2.15 1.51
N GLU A 364 -24.91 -2.70 2.73
CA GLU A 364 -24.55 -1.92 3.93
C GLU A 364 -23.06 -1.58 3.98
N LEU A 365 -22.77 -0.42 4.56
CA LEU A 365 -21.43 -0.01 4.94
C LEU A 365 -21.25 -0.13 6.46
N THR A 366 -20.01 -0.30 6.90
CA THR A 366 -19.61 -0.11 8.29
C THR A 366 -19.53 1.39 8.63
N ASP A 367 -19.43 1.72 9.92
CA ASP A 367 -19.26 3.11 10.39
C ASP A 367 -18.01 3.81 9.82
N ARG A 368 -17.02 3.02 9.37
CA ARG A 368 -15.79 3.51 8.74
C ARG A 368 -15.90 3.64 7.21
N GLY A 369 -17.09 3.44 6.65
CA GLY A 369 -17.36 3.55 5.20
C GLY A 369 -16.88 2.36 4.36
N ALA A 370 -16.44 1.26 5.00
CA ALA A 370 -16.06 0.01 4.33
C ALA A 370 -17.31 -0.83 3.99
N VAL A 371 -17.27 -1.61 2.91
CA VAL A 371 -18.36 -2.55 2.58
C VAL A 371 -18.44 -3.62 3.65
N LYS A 372 -19.61 -3.75 4.27
CA LYS A 372 -19.86 -4.74 5.32
C LYS A 372 -20.01 -6.12 4.68
N VAL A 373 -19.22 -7.08 5.18
CA VAL A 373 -19.25 -8.47 4.72
C VAL A 373 -19.30 -9.45 5.89
N ASP A 374 -19.83 -10.65 5.63
CA ASP A 374 -19.72 -11.79 6.54
C ASP A 374 -18.36 -12.52 6.41
N GLU A 375 -18.18 -13.60 7.17
CA GLU A 375 -16.95 -14.41 7.15
C GLU A 375 -16.66 -15.09 5.79
N LEU A 376 -17.68 -15.19 4.94
CA LEU A 376 -17.59 -15.74 3.59
C LEU A 376 -17.33 -14.67 2.53
N LEU A 377 -17.24 -13.39 2.95
CA LEU A 377 -17.08 -12.19 2.12
C LEU A 377 -18.35 -11.76 1.37
N ARG A 378 -19.52 -12.20 1.84
CA ARG A 378 -20.83 -11.84 1.26
C ARG A 378 -21.34 -10.54 1.87
N THR A 379 -21.89 -9.65 1.05
CA THR A 379 -22.55 -8.43 1.53
C THR A 379 -23.97 -8.72 2.02
N THR A 380 -24.68 -7.68 2.46
CA THR A 380 -26.13 -7.76 2.78
C THR A 380 -27.01 -8.06 1.58
N ASN A 381 -26.53 -7.83 0.35
CA ASN A 381 -27.16 -8.34 -0.86
C ASN A 381 -26.57 -9.71 -1.21
N PRO A 382 -27.37 -10.79 -1.31
CA PRO A 382 -26.88 -12.14 -1.52
C PRO A 382 -26.19 -12.38 -2.87
N ARG A 383 -26.39 -11.49 -3.86
CA ARG A 383 -25.72 -11.52 -5.17
C ARG A 383 -24.41 -10.74 -5.18
N ILE A 384 -24.14 -9.91 -4.16
CA ILE A 384 -23.00 -9.01 -4.13
C ILE A 384 -22.01 -9.44 -3.05
N TRP A 385 -20.74 -9.52 -3.44
CA TRP A 385 -19.60 -9.87 -2.61
C TRP A 385 -18.61 -8.70 -2.60
N ALA A 386 -17.68 -8.69 -1.66
CA ALA A 386 -16.62 -7.68 -1.64
C ALA A 386 -15.29 -8.26 -1.17
N ALA A 387 -14.19 -7.80 -1.75
CA ALA A 387 -12.84 -8.28 -1.44
C ALA A 387 -11.79 -7.18 -1.55
N GLY A 388 -10.71 -7.32 -0.77
CA GLY A 388 -9.62 -6.35 -0.69
C GLY A 388 -9.94 -5.15 0.21
N ASP A 389 -9.16 -4.08 0.06
CA ASP A 389 -9.16 -2.93 0.96
C ASP A 389 -10.53 -2.27 1.18
N VAL A 390 -11.47 -2.42 0.22
CA VAL A 390 -12.83 -1.88 0.32
C VAL A 390 -13.63 -2.48 1.49
N THR A 391 -13.25 -3.68 1.95
CA THR A 391 -13.90 -4.38 3.08
C THR A 391 -13.39 -3.90 4.45
N GLY A 392 -12.30 -3.13 4.49
CA GLY A 392 -11.63 -2.77 5.74
C GLY A 392 -10.79 -3.90 6.35
N ALA A 393 -10.62 -5.03 5.64
CA ALA A 393 -9.68 -6.08 5.99
C ALA A 393 -8.22 -5.56 5.97
N PRO A 394 -7.25 -6.30 6.56
CA PRO A 394 -5.84 -5.92 6.49
C PRO A 394 -5.41 -5.63 5.04
N GLN A 395 -4.92 -4.41 4.80
CA GLN A 395 -4.72 -3.86 3.47
C GLN A 395 -3.38 -4.31 2.86
N PHE A 396 -3.27 -5.61 2.62
CA PHE A 396 -2.12 -6.23 1.96
C PHE A 396 -2.55 -6.90 0.66
N VAL A 397 -1.70 -6.82 -0.36
CA VAL A 397 -2.00 -7.39 -1.68
C VAL A 397 -2.28 -8.90 -1.63
N TYR A 398 -1.57 -9.65 -0.77
CA TYR A 398 -1.80 -11.08 -0.58
C TYR A 398 -3.10 -11.39 0.17
N VAL A 399 -3.59 -10.49 1.03
CA VAL A 399 -4.93 -10.60 1.62
C VAL A 399 -5.99 -10.34 0.57
N ALA A 400 -5.85 -9.26 -0.20
CA ALA A 400 -6.77 -8.91 -1.27
C ALA A 400 -6.89 -10.05 -2.31
N ALA A 401 -5.75 -10.61 -2.75
CA ALA A 401 -5.74 -11.75 -3.67
C ALA A 401 -6.39 -13.01 -3.06
N ALA A 402 -6.07 -13.34 -1.80
CA ALA A 402 -6.68 -14.49 -1.12
C ALA A 402 -8.19 -14.33 -0.97
N GLN A 403 -8.67 -13.13 -0.61
CA GLN A 403 -10.09 -12.79 -0.55
C GLN A 403 -10.76 -12.88 -1.93
N GLY A 404 -10.10 -12.41 -3.00
CA GLY A 404 -10.61 -12.51 -4.36
C GLY A 404 -10.87 -13.96 -4.78
N SER A 405 -9.86 -14.83 -4.65
CA SER A 405 -10.00 -16.26 -4.92
C SER A 405 -11.09 -16.91 -4.06
N LEU A 406 -11.19 -16.51 -2.79
CA LEU A 406 -12.20 -17.00 -1.85
C LEU A 406 -13.62 -16.59 -2.26
N VAL A 407 -13.80 -15.35 -2.71
CA VAL A 407 -15.08 -14.87 -3.25
C VAL A 407 -15.50 -15.71 -4.45
N ALA A 408 -14.59 -16.00 -5.39
CA ALA A 408 -14.92 -16.86 -6.54
C ALA A 408 -15.31 -18.28 -6.11
N ASP A 409 -14.56 -18.90 -5.18
CA ASP A 409 -14.90 -20.21 -4.61
C ASP A 409 -16.29 -20.23 -3.95
N ASN A 410 -16.67 -19.13 -3.27
CA ASN A 410 -17.93 -19.05 -2.55
C ASN A 410 -19.12 -18.65 -3.44
N ALA A 411 -18.93 -17.64 -4.30
CA ALA A 411 -19.96 -17.07 -5.17
C ALA A 411 -20.30 -17.99 -6.35
N ILE A 412 -19.29 -18.61 -6.96
CA ILE A 412 -19.43 -19.48 -8.14
C ILE A 412 -19.41 -20.95 -7.73
N GLY A 413 -18.41 -21.34 -6.92
CA GLY A 413 -18.20 -22.75 -6.55
C GLY A 413 -19.05 -23.27 -5.38
N GLY A 414 -19.69 -22.38 -4.60
CA GLY A 414 -20.47 -22.76 -3.42
C GLY A 414 -19.66 -23.35 -2.26
N ALA A 415 -18.34 -23.12 -2.19
CA ALA A 415 -17.41 -23.81 -1.30
C ALA A 415 -17.59 -23.51 0.21
N ARG A 416 -18.26 -22.40 0.59
CA ARG A 416 -18.50 -21.96 1.98
C ARG A 416 -17.23 -21.93 2.85
N ARG A 417 -16.19 -21.27 2.34
CA ARG A 417 -14.89 -21.15 3.01
C ARG A 417 -14.70 -19.75 3.60
N ALA A 418 -13.94 -19.69 4.69
CA ALA A 418 -13.48 -18.45 5.32
C ALA A 418 -11.95 -18.33 5.27
N LEU A 419 -11.42 -17.13 5.46
CA LEU A 419 -9.98 -16.85 5.44
C LEU A 419 -9.39 -16.88 6.86
N ASP A 420 -8.34 -17.67 7.06
CA ASP A 420 -7.57 -17.68 8.31
C ASP A 420 -6.40 -16.68 8.22
N LEU A 421 -6.44 -15.66 9.09
CA LEU A 421 -5.45 -14.59 9.15
C LEU A 421 -4.52 -14.68 10.36
N ARG A 422 -4.60 -15.74 11.17
CA ARG A 422 -3.80 -15.85 12.41
C ARG A 422 -2.29 -15.79 12.16
N ALA A 423 -1.83 -16.37 11.06
CA ALA A 423 -0.42 -16.37 10.66
C ALA A 423 -0.13 -15.36 9.54
N LEU A 424 -0.90 -14.27 9.45
CA LEU A 424 -0.70 -13.22 8.46
C LEU A 424 0.58 -12.43 8.79
N PRO A 425 1.63 -12.47 7.93
CA PRO A 425 2.79 -11.61 8.12
C PRO A 425 2.44 -10.15 7.80
N ARG A 426 3.16 -9.23 8.41
CA ARG A 426 3.15 -7.79 8.15
C ARG A 426 4.58 -7.32 8.04
N ILE A 427 4.88 -6.48 7.05
CA ILE A 427 6.24 -6.03 6.77
C ILE A 427 6.20 -4.53 6.45
N THR A 428 7.06 -3.77 7.10
CA THR A 428 7.39 -2.39 6.72
C THR A 428 8.83 -2.40 6.21
N PHE A 429 9.01 -1.96 4.96
CA PHE A 429 10.29 -2.05 4.25
C PHE A 429 11.23 -0.86 4.55
N THR A 430 11.30 -0.47 5.82
CA THR A 430 12.40 0.36 6.34
C THR A 430 13.73 -0.42 6.30
N ALA A 431 14.83 0.27 6.58
CA ALA A 431 16.15 -0.31 6.75
C ALA A 431 16.68 0.08 8.15
N PRO A 432 16.73 -0.85 9.13
CA PRO A 432 16.31 -2.25 9.06
C PRO A 432 14.79 -2.41 8.89
N GLN A 433 14.37 -3.56 8.37
CA GLN A 433 12.97 -3.87 8.10
C GLN A 433 12.24 -4.19 9.40
N ILE A 434 10.98 -3.78 9.49
CA ILE A 434 10.06 -4.25 10.52
C ILE A 434 9.29 -5.43 9.94
N ALA A 435 9.21 -6.54 10.66
CA ALA A 435 8.35 -7.65 10.29
C ALA A 435 7.68 -8.28 11.51
N SER A 436 6.39 -8.60 11.39
CA SER A 436 5.62 -9.24 12.46
C SER A 436 4.65 -10.28 11.93
N VAL A 437 4.32 -11.27 12.75
CA VAL A 437 3.28 -12.27 12.49
C VAL A 437 2.66 -12.72 13.80
N GLY A 438 1.36 -13.01 13.77
CA GLY A 438 0.60 -13.37 14.96
C GLY A 438 0.29 -12.17 15.84
N MET A 439 0.04 -12.46 17.12
CA MET A 439 -0.45 -11.50 18.11
C MET A 439 0.67 -10.66 18.71
N GLY A 440 0.36 -9.42 19.06
CA GLY A 440 1.16 -8.61 20.00
C GLY A 440 0.95 -9.03 21.46
N THR A 441 1.74 -8.48 22.38
CA THR A 441 1.60 -8.79 23.82
C THR A 441 0.25 -8.31 24.34
N ASP A 442 -0.08 -7.02 24.11
CA ASP A 442 -1.33 -6.41 24.55
C ASP A 442 -2.56 -7.11 23.95
N GLU A 443 -2.45 -7.56 22.69
CA GLU A 443 -3.51 -8.30 22.00
C GLU A 443 -3.75 -9.69 22.64
N ALA A 444 -2.67 -10.43 22.92
CA ALA A 444 -2.76 -11.74 23.55
C ALA A 444 -3.30 -11.64 24.99
N GLU A 445 -2.88 -10.63 25.75
CA GLU A 445 -3.40 -10.36 27.11
C GLU A 445 -4.88 -9.97 27.08
N ALA A 446 -5.28 -9.09 26.16
CA ALA A 446 -6.68 -8.71 25.97
C ALA A 446 -7.57 -9.89 25.57
N ALA A 447 -7.01 -10.88 24.88
CA ALA A 447 -7.67 -12.16 24.57
C ALA A 447 -7.74 -13.13 25.77
N GLY A 448 -7.21 -12.76 26.94
CA GLY A 448 -7.20 -13.57 28.16
C GLY A 448 -6.20 -14.72 28.16
N LEU A 449 -5.18 -14.67 27.29
CA LEU A 449 -4.11 -15.67 27.25
C LEU A 449 -3.08 -15.40 28.34
N SER A 450 -2.44 -16.46 28.84
CA SER A 450 -1.27 -16.31 29.70
C SER A 450 -0.10 -15.96 28.81
N VAL A 451 0.52 -14.79 28.93
CA VAL A 451 1.60 -14.39 28.03
C VAL A 451 2.97 -14.55 28.71
N ASP A 452 3.90 -15.20 28.02
CA ASP A 452 5.33 -15.15 28.32
C ASP A 452 6.07 -14.63 27.07
N SER A 453 6.86 -13.56 27.20
CA SER A 453 7.54 -12.94 26.06
C SER A 453 9.03 -12.72 26.32
N ARG A 454 9.82 -12.77 25.24
CA ARG A 454 11.27 -12.55 25.28
C ARG A 454 11.69 -11.63 24.15
N VAL A 455 12.61 -10.72 24.46
CA VAL A 455 13.23 -9.80 23.49
C VAL A 455 14.72 -10.13 23.43
N LEU A 456 15.20 -10.40 22.22
CA LEU A 456 16.60 -10.65 21.90
C LEU A 456 17.13 -9.47 21.09
N ASP A 457 18.15 -8.78 21.62
CA ASP A 457 18.85 -7.72 20.90
C ASP A 457 19.69 -8.31 19.75
N LEU A 458 19.77 -7.62 18.60
CA LEU A 458 20.59 -8.09 17.49
C LEU A 458 22.11 -8.06 17.78
N SER A 459 22.56 -7.39 18.84
CA SER A 459 23.95 -7.41 19.29
C SER A 459 24.46 -8.80 19.68
N VAL A 460 23.57 -9.76 19.91
CA VAL A 460 23.93 -11.16 20.19
C VAL A 460 23.66 -12.11 19.02
N VAL A 461 23.15 -11.61 17.89
CA VAL A 461 22.92 -12.42 16.69
C VAL A 461 24.20 -12.43 15.83
N PRO A 462 24.85 -13.60 15.62
CA PRO A 462 26.14 -13.69 14.92
C PRO A 462 26.14 -13.03 13.55
N ARG A 463 25.05 -13.15 12.79
CA ARG A 463 24.94 -12.52 11.47
C ARG A 463 24.92 -10.99 11.53
N ALA A 464 24.29 -10.40 12.55
CA ALA A 464 24.26 -8.93 12.72
C ALA A 464 25.65 -8.40 13.07
N LEU A 465 26.37 -9.13 13.94
CA LEU A 465 27.74 -8.82 14.32
C LEU A 465 28.70 -8.81 13.13
N VAL A 466 28.68 -9.84 12.28
CA VAL A 466 29.57 -9.88 11.09
C VAL A 466 29.17 -8.86 10.02
N ASN A 467 27.90 -8.47 9.98
CA ASN A 467 27.40 -7.38 9.13
C ASN A 467 27.79 -5.99 9.65
N ARG A 468 28.21 -5.87 10.92
CA ARG A 468 28.39 -4.58 11.61
C ARG A 468 27.13 -3.72 11.58
N ASP A 469 25.97 -4.36 11.63
CA ASP A 469 24.69 -3.72 11.86
C ASP A 469 23.92 -4.53 12.91
N THR A 470 23.98 -4.06 14.15
CA THR A 470 23.30 -4.67 15.29
C THR A 470 22.04 -3.90 15.69
N ARG A 471 21.56 -2.99 14.85
CA ARG A 471 20.38 -2.18 15.14
C ARG A 471 19.13 -3.04 14.98
N GLY A 472 18.40 -3.27 16.07
CA GLY A 472 17.11 -3.95 16.05
C GLY A 472 17.02 -5.12 17.03
N LEU A 473 15.99 -5.95 16.86
CA LEU A 473 15.64 -7.01 17.82
C LEU A 473 14.82 -8.13 17.18
N VAL A 474 14.70 -9.23 17.93
CA VAL A 474 13.71 -10.30 17.72
C VAL A 474 12.91 -10.48 19.01
N LYS A 475 11.59 -10.35 18.94
CA LYS A 475 10.66 -10.62 20.03
C LYS A 475 9.82 -11.86 19.73
N LEU A 476 9.76 -12.77 20.69
CA LEU A 476 8.86 -13.91 20.68
C LEU A 476 7.83 -13.78 21.79
N ILE A 477 6.58 -14.10 21.46
CA ILE A 477 5.45 -14.08 22.37
C ILE A 477 4.86 -15.48 22.38
N ALA A 478 4.73 -16.07 23.55
CA ALA A 478 4.25 -17.43 23.74
C ALA A 478 3.13 -17.51 24.77
N ASP A 479 2.27 -18.51 24.64
CA ASP A 479 1.32 -18.86 25.67
C ASP A 479 2.08 -19.49 26.86
N GLY A 480 2.02 -18.87 28.03
CA GLY A 480 2.76 -19.28 29.22
C GLY A 480 2.34 -20.64 29.79
N ARG A 481 1.23 -21.23 29.33
CA ARG A 481 0.80 -22.58 29.73
C ARG A 481 1.31 -23.66 28.78
N SER A 482 1.11 -23.47 27.48
CA SER A 482 1.44 -24.48 26.46
C SER A 482 2.80 -24.28 25.80
N GLY A 483 3.42 -23.11 25.97
CA GLY A 483 4.64 -22.71 25.28
C GLY A 483 4.45 -22.44 23.78
N ARG A 484 3.21 -22.46 23.27
CA ARG A 484 2.91 -22.20 21.86
C ARG A 484 3.25 -20.76 21.49
N VAL A 485 3.88 -20.57 20.34
CA VAL A 485 4.16 -19.24 19.81
C VAL A 485 2.86 -18.58 19.36
N LEU A 486 2.58 -17.42 19.94
CA LEU A 486 1.45 -16.56 19.63
C LEU A 486 1.85 -15.48 18.62
N GLY A 487 3.09 -15.01 18.68
CA GLY A 487 3.60 -13.99 17.76
C GLY A 487 5.12 -13.90 17.70
N VAL A 488 5.60 -13.42 16.56
CA VAL A 488 7.01 -13.13 16.29
C VAL A 488 7.08 -11.72 15.73
N HIS A 489 7.95 -10.87 16.30
CA HIS A 489 8.12 -9.47 15.89
C HIS A 489 9.60 -9.17 15.77
N MET A 490 9.99 -8.44 14.72
CA MET A 490 11.39 -8.26 14.35
C MET A 490 11.66 -6.87 13.81
N VAL A 491 12.82 -6.34 14.18
CA VAL A 491 13.48 -5.23 13.48
C VAL A 491 14.86 -5.75 13.08
N ALA A 492 15.09 -6.03 11.80
CA ALA A 492 16.35 -6.60 11.34
C ALA A 492 16.57 -6.37 9.83
N GLU A 493 17.82 -6.52 9.39
CA GLU A 493 18.09 -6.71 7.97
C GLU A 493 17.39 -7.98 7.47
N ALA A 494 16.70 -7.89 6.32
CA ALA A 494 15.94 -8.99 5.74
C ALA A 494 14.86 -9.59 6.67
N ALA A 495 14.33 -8.82 7.64
CA ALA A 495 13.26 -9.29 8.53
C ALA A 495 12.04 -9.80 7.74
N GLY A 496 11.73 -9.20 6.59
CA GLY A 496 10.63 -9.62 5.71
C GLY A 496 10.80 -11.03 5.11
N GLU A 497 12.05 -11.50 4.96
CA GLU A 497 12.34 -12.87 4.55
C GLU A 497 12.33 -13.82 5.75
N VAL A 498 12.94 -13.38 6.86
CA VAL A 498 13.08 -14.19 8.07
C VAL A 498 11.73 -14.49 8.74
N ILE A 499 10.79 -13.55 8.68
CA ILE A 499 9.47 -13.68 9.31
C ILE A 499 8.67 -14.88 8.78
N LEU A 500 9.01 -15.40 7.58
CA LEU A 500 8.39 -16.62 7.04
C LEU A 500 8.56 -17.82 7.98
N ALA A 501 9.68 -17.93 8.70
CA ALA A 501 9.84 -18.96 9.73
C ALA A 501 8.84 -18.77 10.88
N GLY A 502 8.60 -17.53 11.30
CA GLY A 502 7.56 -17.18 12.26
C GLY A 502 6.14 -17.49 11.76
N VAL A 503 5.87 -17.26 10.47
CA VAL A 503 4.60 -17.61 9.82
C VAL A 503 4.31 -19.10 9.98
N TYR A 504 5.29 -19.96 9.70
CA TYR A 504 5.12 -21.40 9.88
C TYR A 504 4.94 -21.80 11.35
N ALA A 505 5.71 -21.20 12.26
CA ALA A 505 5.59 -21.45 13.69
C ALA A 505 4.18 -21.15 14.21
N VAL A 506 3.64 -19.96 13.91
CA VAL A 506 2.28 -19.55 14.31
C VAL A 506 1.23 -20.41 13.62
N LYS A 507 1.34 -20.64 12.30
CA LYS A 507 0.37 -21.41 11.51
C LYS A 507 0.22 -22.85 12.00
N HIS A 508 1.33 -23.48 12.38
CA HIS A 508 1.35 -24.87 12.82
C HIS A 508 1.31 -25.02 14.35
N GLY A 509 1.23 -23.92 15.10
CA GLY A 509 1.13 -23.94 16.56
C GLY A 509 2.37 -24.52 17.24
N MET A 510 3.55 -24.26 16.69
CA MET A 510 4.83 -24.71 17.26
C MET A 510 5.06 -24.04 18.62
N THR A 511 5.79 -24.74 19.49
CA THR A 511 6.22 -24.27 20.80
C THR A 511 7.61 -23.62 20.74
N VAL A 512 7.92 -22.75 21.72
CA VAL A 512 9.26 -22.18 21.86
C VAL A 512 10.34 -23.24 22.05
N ALA A 513 10.01 -24.38 22.68
CA ALA A 513 10.93 -25.51 22.83
C ALA A 513 11.25 -26.16 21.48
N GLU A 514 10.22 -26.43 20.66
CA GLU A 514 10.41 -26.99 19.32
C GLU A 514 11.25 -26.07 18.43
N ILE A 515 11.06 -24.75 18.52
CA ILE A 515 11.88 -23.78 17.79
C ILE A 515 13.34 -23.78 18.30
N ALA A 516 13.55 -23.79 19.62
CA ALA A 516 14.88 -23.80 20.22
C ALA A 516 15.68 -25.07 19.86
N GLU A 517 15.02 -26.21 19.75
CA GLU A 517 15.63 -27.50 19.40
C GLU A 517 15.85 -27.68 17.89
N THR A 518 15.18 -26.88 17.05
CA THR A 518 15.29 -26.95 15.59
C THR A 518 16.66 -26.45 15.09
N TRP A 519 17.12 -27.01 13.96
CA TRP A 519 18.32 -26.53 13.27
C TRP A 519 18.07 -25.14 12.67
N ALA A 520 18.93 -24.18 13.00
CA ALA A 520 19.02 -22.90 12.31
C ALA A 520 20.39 -22.81 11.64
N PRO A 521 20.48 -22.42 10.35
CA PRO A 521 21.77 -22.18 9.72
C PRO A 521 22.52 -21.07 10.44
N TYR A 522 23.74 -21.37 10.90
CA TYR A 522 24.61 -20.42 11.58
C TYR A 522 24.94 -19.23 10.67
N LEU A 523 25.09 -18.04 11.26
CA LEU A 523 25.33 -16.78 10.53
C LEU A 523 24.21 -16.45 9.54
N THR A 524 22.96 -16.67 9.96
CA THR A 524 21.78 -16.11 9.28
C THR A 524 20.96 -15.25 10.23
N MET A 525 20.18 -14.30 9.71
CA MET A 525 19.22 -13.55 10.54
C MET A 525 18.11 -14.44 11.10
N ALA A 526 17.77 -15.53 10.40
CA ALA A 526 16.81 -16.52 10.87
C ALA A 526 17.26 -17.25 12.16
N GLU A 527 18.57 -17.36 12.40
CA GLU A 527 19.10 -17.85 13.67
C GLU A 527 18.61 -17.01 14.87
N GLY A 528 18.32 -15.72 14.67
CA GLY A 528 17.77 -14.85 15.72
C GLY A 528 16.45 -15.36 16.31
N ILE A 529 15.59 -16.02 15.52
CA ILE A 529 14.35 -16.63 16.02
C ILE A 529 14.66 -17.79 16.97
N LYS A 530 15.63 -18.65 16.61
CA LYS A 530 16.07 -19.75 17.48
C LYS A 530 16.68 -19.22 18.78
N LEU A 531 17.60 -18.26 18.67
CA LEU A 531 18.26 -17.66 19.83
C LEU A 531 17.23 -17.02 20.78
N ALA A 532 16.25 -16.30 20.23
CA ALA A 532 15.16 -15.73 21.02
C ALA A 532 14.36 -16.82 21.74
N ALA A 533 14.08 -17.96 21.08
CA ALA A 533 13.38 -19.08 21.70
C ALA A 533 14.17 -19.73 22.85
N GLN A 534 15.50 -19.82 22.72
CA GLN A 534 16.36 -20.35 23.78
C GLN A 534 16.35 -19.48 25.06
N THR A 535 16.07 -18.18 24.94
CA THR A 535 15.98 -17.27 26.10
C THR A 535 14.82 -17.57 27.06
N PHE A 536 13.87 -18.43 26.67
CA PHE A 536 12.81 -18.89 27.56
C PHE A 536 13.33 -19.81 28.68
N THR A 537 14.46 -20.49 28.46
CA THR A 537 15.01 -21.47 29.42
C THR A 537 16.46 -21.21 29.80
N ARG A 538 17.19 -20.33 29.08
CA ARG A 538 18.63 -20.14 29.24
C ARG A 538 19.04 -18.68 29.06
N ASP A 539 20.21 -18.34 29.57
CA ASP A 539 20.90 -17.08 29.29
C ASP A 539 21.76 -17.24 28.03
N VAL A 540 21.32 -16.65 26.92
CA VAL A 540 22.01 -16.71 25.61
C VAL A 540 23.42 -16.13 25.63
N SER A 541 23.73 -15.19 26.55
CA SER A 541 25.08 -14.64 26.68
C SER A 541 26.10 -15.68 27.18
N ARG A 542 25.63 -16.81 27.71
CA ARG A 542 26.44 -17.90 28.24
C ARG A 542 26.46 -19.14 27.34
N LEU A 543 25.85 -19.07 26.16
CA LEU A 543 25.86 -20.16 25.19
C LEU A 543 27.15 -20.12 24.35
N SER A 544 27.77 -21.28 24.13
CA SER A 544 28.81 -21.41 23.11
C SER A 544 28.19 -21.39 21.70
N CYS A 545 29.01 -21.23 20.66
CA CYS A 545 28.54 -21.19 19.28
C CYS A 545 27.60 -22.38 18.97
N CYS A 546 26.36 -22.06 18.57
CA CYS A 546 25.31 -23.01 18.23
C CYS A 546 24.88 -23.98 19.35
N ALA A 547 25.19 -23.71 20.62
CA ALA A 547 24.76 -24.58 21.72
C ALA A 547 23.24 -24.69 21.77
N ALA A 548 22.72 -25.92 21.67
CA ALA A 548 21.30 -26.26 21.72
C ALA A 548 20.78 -26.26 23.15
#